data_AF-A0A8S9ID69-F1
#
_entry.id   AF-A0A8S9ID69-F1
#
_cell.length_a   1.000
_cell.length_b   1.000
_cell.length_c   1.000
_cell.angle_alpha   90.00
_cell.angle_beta   90.00
_cell.angle_gamma   90.00
#
_symmetry.space_group_name_H-M   'P 1'
#
loop_
_entity.id
_entity.type
_entity.pdbx_description
1 polymer ?
#
loop_
_entity_poly.entity_id
_entity_poly.type
_entity_poly.pdbx_seq_one_letter_code
_entity_poly.pdbx_strand_id
1 'polypeptide(L)'
;MVRLFHTLSPAISRLNFIYPRIFLTASPSIKLQRNHVHNKLKPKISPSSSSNFQRTRAYSTTTRVSSLTKRESWKLDDDGLVVLGIETSCDDTAAAVVRGNGEILSQVISSQAELLAQYGGVAPKQAEEAHSRVIDKVVQDALDRANLTEKDLSAVAVTIGPGLGLCLRVGVQKARRVAGAFNLPIVGVHHMEAHALVARLVEQELSFPFMALLISGGHNIIVLAHELGQCTQLGTTVDDAIGEAFDKTAKWLGLDLRRSGGPAVEELALEGDSKSVMFNVPMKNHKDCNFSYAGLKTQVRLAIEAREIDAKCPVSSATKEDRRNRADIAASFQVDNQSQ
;
A
#
# COMPACT_ATOMS: atom_id res chain seq x y z
N MET A 1 2.52 5.32 8.97
CA MET A 1 2.96 6.44 9.82
C MET A 1 4.21 7.06 9.20
N VAL A 2 4.07 8.09 8.35
CA VAL A 2 5.20 8.94 7.96
C VAL A 2 5.06 10.23 8.76
N ARG A 3 5.76 10.30 9.90
CA ARG A 3 5.98 11.57 10.60
C ARG A 3 7.20 12.23 9.95
N LEU A 4 6.96 13.25 9.14
CA LEU A 4 8.00 14.18 8.71
C LEU A 4 8.52 14.94 9.93
N PHE A 5 9.62 14.46 10.52
CA PHE A 5 10.42 15.25 11.45
C PHE A 5 11.57 15.90 10.69
N HIS A 6 11.58 17.22 10.69
CA HIS A 6 12.77 18.01 10.41
C HIS A 6 13.75 17.86 11.58
N THR A 7 14.87 17.17 11.36
CA THR A 7 16.10 17.38 12.15
C THR A 7 17.30 17.42 11.21
N LEU A 8 17.85 18.62 11.05
CA LEU A 8 19.18 18.85 10.47
C LEU A 8 20.24 18.52 11.52
N SER A 9 21.21 17.65 11.19
CA SER A 9 22.61 17.80 11.64
C SER A 9 23.56 16.93 10.80
N PRO A 10 24.82 17.34 10.59
CA PRO A 10 25.61 16.96 9.43
C PRO A 10 26.65 15.85 9.72
N ALA A 11 26.88 14.98 8.74
CA ALA A 11 28.18 14.33 8.53
C ALA A 11 28.26 13.77 7.11
N ILE A 12 28.75 14.61 6.19
CA ILE A 12 29.24 14.18 4.89
C ILE A 12 30.58 13.49 5.10
N SER A 13 30.74 12.26 4.59
CA SER A 13 32.01 11.88 3.98
C SER A 13 31.82 10.82 2.89
N ARG A 14 31.75 11.34 1.65
CA ARG A 14 32.44 10.90 0.44
C ARG A 14 32.72 9.40 0.28
N LEU A 15 32.03 8.79 -0.69
CA LEU A 15 32.65 7.83 -1.62
C LEU A 15 31.98 7.94 -3.00
N ASN A 16 32.74 8.50 -3.95
CA ASN A 16 32.44 8.52 -5.37
C ASN A 16 32.43 7.09 -5.91
N PHE A 17 31.35 6.68 -6.57
CA PHE A 17 31.41 5.59 -7.55
C PHE A 17 30.89 6.08 -8.90
N ILE A 18 31.86 6.20 -9.81
CA ILE A 18 31.71 6.49 -11.22
C ILE A 18 31.15 5.24 -11.89
N TYR A 19 30.01 5.33 -12.58
CA TYR A 19 29.58 4.32 -13.55
C TYR A 19 29.62 4.92 -14.96
N PRO A 20 30.25 4.25 -15.95
CA PRO A 20 30.29 4.74 -17.32
C PRO A 20 28.97 4.48 -18.05
N ARG A 21 28.52 5.47 -18.83
CA ARG A 21 27.41 5.35 -19.78
C ARG A 21 27.78 4.36 -20.89
N ILE A 22 27.04 3.27 -21.02
CA ILE A 22 27.09 2.39 -22.19
C ILE A 22 26.09 2.90 -23.22
N PHE A 23 26.59 3.33 -24.37
CA PHE A 23 25.81 3.58 -25.58
C PHE A 23 25.38 2.24 -26.19
N LEU A 24 24.07 2.01 -26.35
CA LEU A 24 23.56 0.95 -27.22
C LEU A 24 23.29 1.52 -28.61
N THR A 25 24.01 0.98 -29.59
CA THR A 25 23.80 1.21 -31.02
C THR A 25 22.69 0.29 -31.54
N ALA A 26 21.82 0.84 -32.39
CA ALA A 26 20.73 0.13 -33.04
C ALA A 26 21.21 -0.71 -34.23
N SER A 27 20.56 -1.86 -34.46
CA SER A 27 20.68 -2.69 -35.68
C SER A 27 19.58 -3.77 -35.72
N PRO A 28 19.21 -4.34 -36.90
CA PRO A 28 17.93 -4.03 -37.52
C PRO A 28 16.92 -5.20 -37.60
N SER A 29 15.69 -4.83 -37.96
CA SER A 29 14.49 -5.63 -38.15
C SER A 29 14.64 -6.87 -39.02
N ILE A 30 14.19 -8.02 -38.51
CA ILE A 30 14.03 -9.28 -39.27
C ILE A 30 12.56 -9.43 -39.70
N LYS A 31 12.34 -9.54 -41.01
CA LYS A 31 11.05 -9.86 -41.64
C LYS A 31 10.79 -11.38 -41.53
N LEU A 32 9.64 -11.78 -41.00
CA LEU A 32 9.14 -13.16 -41.11
C LEU A 32 8.34 -13.35 -42.40
N GLN A 33 8.78 -14.28 -43.23
CA GLN A 33 8.04 -14.81 -44.38
C GLN A 33 7.03 -15.88 -43.94
N ARG A 34 5.82 -15.79 -44.51
CA ARG A 34 4.79 -16.83 -44.51
C ARG A 34 5.22 -17.98 -45.44
N ASN A 35 5.07 -19.22 -45.00
CA ASN A 35 4.95 -20.37 -45.89
C ASN A 35 3.73 -21.22 -45.50
N HIS A 36 2.88 -21.46 -46.50
CA HIS A 36 1.79 -22.43 -46.52
C HIS A 36 2.35 -23.83 -46.79
N VAL A 37 1.88 -24.86 -46.07
CA VAL A 37 1.73 -26.22 -46.61
C VAL A 37 0.47 -26.87 -46.03
N HIS A 38 -0.37 -27.38 -46.92
CA HIS A 38 -1.51 -28.25 -46.64
C HIS A 38 -1.05 -29.67 -46.27
N ASN A 39 -1.74 -30.33 -45.34
CA ASN A 39 -2.10 -31.73 -45.57
C ASN A 39 -3.40 -32.14 -44.87
N LYS A 40 -4.23 -32.86 -45.64
CA LYS A 40 -5.55 -33.40 -45.30
C LYS A 40 -5.39 -34.71 -44.54
N LEU A 41 -6.26 -34.99 -43.56
CA LEU A 41 -6.78 -36.33 -43.27
C LEU A 41 -8.19 -36.20 -42.63
N LYS A 42 -9.16 -36.93 -43.19
CA LYS A 42 -10.54 -37.08 -42.65
C LYS A 42 -10.62 -38.40 -41.85
N PRO A 43 -11.62 -38.56 -40.97
CA PRO A 43 -12.63 -39.57 -41.29
C PRO A 43 -14.08 -39.11 -41.08
N LYS A 44 -15.00 -39.80 -41.78
CA LYS A 44 -16.47 -39.71 -41.72
C LYS A 44 -17.02 -40.84 -40.83
N ILE A 45 -17.96 -40.56 -39.93
CA ILE A 45 -19.08 -41.45 -39.54
C ILE A 45 -20.30 -40.54 -39.24
N SER A 46 -21.50 -40.96 -39.66
CA SER A 46 -22.79 -40.24 -39.60
C SER A 46 -23.81 -40.97 -38.68
N PRO A 47 -25.11 -40.59 -38.57
CA PRO A 47 -25.66 -39.76 -37.50
C PRO A 47 -26.82 -40.43 -36.70
N SER A 48 -27.21 -39.86 -35.56
CA SER A 48 -28.54 -40.13 -34.97
C SER A 48 -29.11 -38.94 -34.18
N SER A 49 -30.26 -38.48 -34.67
CA SER A 49 -31.47 -38.01 -33.95
C SER A 49 -31.39 -36.88 -32.90
N SER A 50 -31.85 -35.70 -33.36
CA SER A 50 -32.95 -34.88 -32.79
C SER A 50 -32.97 -34.53 -31.30
N SER A 51 -32.87 -33.22 -31.01
CA SER A 51 -33.95 -32.48 -30.35
C SER A 51 -33.72 -30.97 -30.47
N ASN A 52 -34.79 -30.27 -30.84
CA ASN A 52 -34.89 -28.83 -31.03
C ASN A 52 -34.51 -28.02 -29.79
N PHE A 53 -33.63 -27.03 -29.94
CA PHE A 53 -33.75 -25.78 -29.19
C PHE A 53 -33.38 -24.60 -30.09
N GLN A 54 -34.29 -23.65 -30.16
CA GLN A 54 -34.30 -22.55 -31.12
C GLN A 54 -33.11 -21.61 -30.91
N ARG A 55 -32.38 -21.36 -32.00
CA ARG A 55 -31.41 -20.28 -32.15
C ARG A 55 -32.13 -18.93 -32.04
N THR A 56 -31.85 -18.17 -30.99
CA THR A 56 -32.16 -16.74 -30.96
C THR A 56 -31.24 -16.00 -31.93
N ARG A 57 -31.84 -15.20 -32.82
CA ARG A 57 -31.13 -14.31 -33.74
C ARG A 57 -30.33 -13.28 -32.93
N ALA A 58 -29.02 -13.25 -33.15
CA ALA A 58 -28.20 -12.11 -32.78
C ALA A 58 -28.58 -10.93 -33.70
N TYR A 59 -29.32 -9.97 -33.16
CA TYR A 59 -29.45 -8.66 -33.79
C TYR A 59 -28.12 -7.93 -33.61
N SER A 60 -27.35 -7.85 -34.69
CA SER A 60 -26.22 -6.94 -34.81
C SER A 60 -26.78 -5.53 -35.00
N THR A 61 -26.82 -4.75 -33.93
CA THR A 61 -26.92 -3.30 -34.01
C THR A 61 -25.51 -2.73 -33.93
N THR A 62 -24.89 -2.53 -35.09
CA THR A 62 -23.75 -1.62 -35.24
C THR A 62 -24.22 -0.20 -34.97
N THR A 63 -24.23 0.20 -33.69
CA THR A 63 -24.30 1.60 -33.32
C THR A 63 -22.92 2.20 -33.58
N ARG A 64 -22.80 2.98 -34.66
CA ARG A 64 -21.65 3.88 -34.87
C ARG A 64 -21.55 4.78 -33.64
N VAL A 65 -20.56 4.52 -32.78
CA VAL A 65 -20.11 5.52 -31.82
C VAL A 65 -19.44 6.60 -32.64
N SER A 66 -20.20 7.65 -32.97
CA SER A 66 -19.65 8.88 -33.51
C SER A 66 -18.56 9.35 -32.56
N SER A 67 -17.37 9.55 -33.11
CA SER A 67 -16.21 10.14 -32.45
C SER A 67 -16.65 11.32 -31.58
N LEU A 68 -16.72 11.10 -30.27
CA LEU A 68 -16.89 12.17 -29.31
C LEU A 68 -15.65 13.05 -29.42
N THR A 69 -15.90 14.24 -29.93
CA THR A 69 -14.97 15.35 -30.03
C THR A 69 -14.18 15.48 -28.73
N LYS A 70 -12.86 15.45 -28.89
CA LYS A 70 -11.81 15.83 -27.93
C LYS A 70 -12.40 16.78 -26.87
N ARG A 71 -12.67 16.25 -25.67
CA ARG A 71 -13.08 17.05 -24.51
C ARG A 71 -12.08 18.20 -24.39
N GLU A 72 -12.59 19.43 -24.42
CA GLU A 72 -11.81 20.63 -24.17
C GLU A 72 -10.99 20.39 -22.89
N SER A 73 -9.67 20.54 -22.98
CA SER A 73 -8.83 20.48 -21.80
C SER A 73 -9.14 21.73 -20.98
N TRP A 74 -9.93 21.56 -19.93
CA TRP A 74 -10.04 22.54 -18.87
C TRP A 74 -8.63 22.71 -18.28
N LYS A 75 -7.88 23.72 -18.75
CA LYS A 75 -6.76 24.25 -17.98
C LYS A 75 -7.39 25.02 -16.84
N LEU A 76 -7.83 24.29 -15.82
CA LEU A 76 -8.01 24.88 -14.50
C LEU A 76 -6.61 25.28 -14.05
N ASP A 77 -6.44 26.53 -13.62
CA ASP A 77 -5.25 26.89 -12.87
C ASP A 77 -5.27 26.04 -11.59
N ASP A 78 -4.42 25.01 -11.56
CA ASP A 78 -4.38 23.99 -10.50
C ASP A 78 -4.16 24.63 -9.12
N ASP A 79 -3.50 25.79 -9.08
CA ASP A 79 -3.28 26.60 -7.88
C ASP A 79 -4.58 27.09 -7.21
N GLY A 80 -5.66 27.22 -8.00
CA GLY A 80 -6.97 27.65 -7.51
C GLY A 80 -7.84 26.53 -6.96
N LEU A 81 -7.51 25.26 -7.24
CA LEU A 81 -8.28 24.12 -6.75
C LEU A 81 -7.93 23.82 -5.30
N VAL A 82 -8.94 23.67 -4.45
CA VAL A 82 -8.79 23.27 -3.05
C VAL A 82 -9.67 22.05 -2.77
N VAL A 83 -9.07 20.96 -2.28
CA VAL A 83 -9.76 19.68 -2.08
C VAL A 83 -9.67 19.27 -0.62
N LEU A 84 -10.81 18.90 -0.04
CA LEU A 84 -10.88 18.20 1.24
C LEU A 84 -10.76 16.69 1.01
N GLY A 85 -9.71 16.05 1.51
CA GLY A 85 -9.57 14.59 1.56
C GLY A 85 -10.05 14.01 2.88
N ILE A 86 -10.77 12.88 2.85
CA ILE A 86 -11.27 12.14 4.02
C ILE A 86 -10.85 10.67 3.94
N GLU A 87 -10.21 10.16 5.01
CA GLU A 87 -9.69 8.79 5.10
C GLU A 87 -10.22 8.10 6.38
N THR A 88 -10.84 6.93 6.19
CA THR A 88 -11.54 6.13 7.23
C THR A 88 -11.50 4.63 6.92
N SER A 89 -10.51 4.15 6.18
CA SER A 89 -10.45 2.76 5.69
C SER A 89 -10.15 1.74 6.78
N CYS A 90 -9.48 2.12 7.87
CA CYS A 90 -9.02 1.20 8.90
C CYS A 90 -9.27 1.73 10.32
N ASP A 91 -8.23 2.20 11.00
CA ASP A 91 -8.20 2.54 12.43
C ASP A 91 -7.76 3.99 12.72
N ASP A 92 -7.55 4.79 11.68
CA ASP A 92 -7.29 6.22 11.80
C ASP A 92 -8.40 7.01 11.10
N THR A 93 -8.95 8.02 11.78
CA THR A 93 -9.81 9.02 11.12
C THR A 93 -8.95 10.18 10.71
N ALA A 94 -8.86 10.46 9.42
CA ALA A 94 -8.04 11.56 8.93
C ALA A 94 -8.78 12.46 7.95
N ALA A 95 -8.41 13.73 7.97
CA ALA A 95 -8.80 14.72 6.97
C ALA A 95 -7.61 15.62 6.62
N ALA A 96 -7.55 16.06 5.36
CA ALA A 96 -6.53 16.99 4.90
C ALA A 96 -7.13 17.96 3.88
N VAL A 97 -6.62 19.18 3.84
CA VAL A 97 -6.96 20.17 2.81
C VAL A 97 -5.73 20.41 1.96
N VAL A 98 -5.87 20.19 0.65
CA VAL A 98 -4.75 20.19 -0.30
C VAL A 98 -5.09 21.03 -1.53
N ARG A 99 -4.13 21.81 -2.04
CA ARG A 99 -4.27 22.53 -3.32
C ARG A 99 -4.01 21.64 -4.53
N GLY A 100 -4.51 22.01 -5.71
CA GLY A 100 -4.27 21.24 -6.94
C GLY A 100 -2.79 21.06 -7.29
N ASN A 101 -1.94 22.02 -6.91
CA ASN A 101 -0.48 21.91 -7.05
C ASN A 101 0.22 20.98 -6.03
N GLY A 102 -0.53 20.35 -5.12
CA GLY A 102 0.00 19.45 -4.09
C GLY A 102 0.40 20.12 -2.76
N GLU A 103 0.22 21.43 -2.60
CA GLU A 103 0.44 22.09 -1.30
C GLU A 103 -0.55 21.54 -0.26
N ILE A 104 -0.03 21.00 0.85
CA ILE A 104 -0.84 20.57 2.00
C ILE A 104 -1.11 21.78 2.89
N LEU A 105 -2.31 22.32 2.84
CA LEU A 105 -2.74 23.46 3.68
C LEU A 105 -2.98 23.02 5.12
N SER A 106 -3.50 21.81 5.32
CA SER A 106 -3.69 21.24 6.64
C SER A 106 -3.82 19.71 6.58
N GLN A 107 -3.53 19.06 7.71
CA GLN A 107 -3.82 17.65 7.95
C GLN A 107 -4.14 17.41 9.42
N VAL A 108 -5.11 16.54 9.69
CA VAL A 108 -5.56 16.14 11.02
C VAL A 108 -5.76 14.63 11.02
N ILE A 109 -5.21 13.98 12.05
CA ILE A 109 -5.32 12.52 12.25
C ILE A 109 -5.77 12.29 13.68
N SER A 110 -6.83 11.49 13.85
CA SER A 110 -7.27 10.93 15.12
C SER A 110 -7.10 9.42 15.08
N SER A 111 -6.07 8.93 15.78
CA SER A 111 -5.72 7.51 15.78
C SER A 111 -6.47 6.71 16.83
N GLN A 112 -6.88 5.49 16.47
CA GLN A 112 -7.58 4.56 17.36
C GLN A 112 -6.66 3.46 17.91
N ALA A 113 -5.34 3.56 17.69
CA ALA A 113 -4.38 2.51 18.08
C ALA A 113 -4.52 2.07 19.55
N GLU A 114 -4.66 3.02 20.48
CA GLU A 114 -4.84 2.73 21.92
C GLU A 114 -6.19 2.06 22.22
N LEU A 115 -7.25 2.47 21.54
CA LEU A 115 -8.58 1.88 21.67
C LEU A 115 -8.58 0.42 21.20
N LEU A 116 -8.03 0.15 20.02
CA LEU A 116 -8.04 -1.19 19.41
C LEU A 116 -7.05 -2.16 20.06
N ALA A 117 -5.98 -1.64 20.69
CA ALA A 117 -5.08 -2.46 21.50
C ALA A 117 -5.82 -3.25 22.60
N GLN A 118 -6.86 -2.66 23.20
CA GLN A 118 -7.68 -3.30 24.24
C GLN A 118 -8.49 -4.50 23.72
N TYR A 119 -8.77 -4.53 22.41
CA TYR A 119 -9.51 -5.61 21.75
C TYR A 119 -8.59 -6.64 21.11
N GLY A 120 -7.27 -6.50 21.24
CA GLY A 120 -6.29 -7.44 20.71
C GLY A 120 -6.14 -7.39 19.19
N GLY A 121 -6.59 -6.31 18.52
CA GLY A 121 -6.46 -6.12 17.08
C GLY A 121 -7.70 -5.51 16.42
N VAL A 122 -7.97 -5.92 15.18
CA VAL A 122 -9.04 -5.37 14.34
C VAL A 122 -10.41 -5.66 14.95
N ALA A 123 -11.09 -4.62 15.42
CA ALA A 123 -12.45 -4.67 15.96
C ALA A 123 -13.36 -3.75 15.11
N PRO A 124 -13.95 -4.26 14.01
CA PRO A 124 -14.56 -3.40 12.98
C PRO A 124 -15.70 -2.51 13.48
N LYS A 125 -16.50 -2.99 14.44
CA LYS A 125 -17.62 -2.22 14.98
C LYS A 125 -17.12 -1.08 15.88
N GLN A 126 -16.13 -1.36 16.71
CA GLN A 126 -15.49 -0.37 17.59
C GLN A 126 -14.77 0.70 16.78
N ALA A 127 -14.10 0.30 15.69
CA ALA A 127 -13.46 1.23 14.77
C ALA A 127 -14.47 2.15 14.08
N GLU A 128 -15.58 1.59 13.57
CA GLU A 128 -16.67 2.38 12.97
C GLU A 128 -17.30 3.39 13.95
N GLU A 129 -17.55 2.97 15.20
CA GLU A 129 -18.04 3.88 16.23
C GLU A 129 -17.03 4.99 16.55
N ALA A 130 -15.74 4.67 16.61
CA ALA A 130 -14.70 5.64 16.87
C ALA A 130 -14.60 6.68 15.73
N HIS A 131 -14.64 6.26 14.46
CA HIS A 131 -14.76 7.18 13.33
C HIS A 131 -15.97 8.09 13.45
N SER A 132 -17.14 7.51 13.74
CA SER A 132 -18.40 8.26 13.81
C SER A 132 -18.39 9.34 14.89
N ARG A 133 -17.69 9.11 16.01
CA ARG A 133 -17.57 10.08 17.11
C ARG A 133 -16.68 11.27 16.79
N VAL A 134 -15.62 11.08 15.97
CA VAL A 134 -14.57 12.10 15.79
C VAL A 134 -14.56 12.73 14.41
N ILE A 135 -15.22 12.16 13.41
CA ILE A 135 -15.11 12.60 12.01
C ILE A 135 -15.54 14.06 11.79
N ASP A 136 -16.59 14.53 12.49
CA ASP A 136 -17.03 15.92 12.37
C ASP A 136 -15.96 16.88 12.89
N LYS A 137 -15.35 16.56 14.04
CA LYS A 137 -14.25 17.33 14.62
C LYS A 137 -13.00 17.29 13.74
N VAL A 138 -12.61 16.11 13.24
CA VAL A 138 -11.41 15.96 12.40
C VAL A 138 -11.53 16.78 11.11
N VAL A 139 -12.70 16.77 10.46
CA VAL A 139 -12.94 17.60 9.27
C VAL A 139 -12.94 19.10 9.61
N GLN A 140 -13.62 19.50 10.69
CA GLN A 140 -13.63 20.90 11.12
C GLN A 140 -12.23 21.41 11.45
N ASP A 141 -11.47 20.66 12.26
CA ASP A 141 -10.09 21.00 12.63
C ASP A 141 -9.19 21.13 11.39
N ALA A 142 -9.43 20.34 10.33
CA ALA A 142 -8.68 20.44 9.08
C ALA A 142 -9.00 21.74 8.33
N LEU A 143 -10.28 22.11 8.22
CA LEU A 143 -10.71 23.37 7.61
C LEU A 143 -10.20 24.58 8.38
N ASP A 144 -10.35 24.57 9.71
CA ASP A 144 -9.92 25.64 10.61
C ASP A 144 -8.40 25.86 10.52
N ARG A 145 -7.60 24.78 10.51
CA ARG A 145 -6.14 24.88 10.36
C ARG A 145 -5.71 25.39 8.98
N ALA A 146 -6.50 25.14 7.94
CA ALA A 146 -6.29 25.72 6.62
C ALA A 146 -6.78 27.18 6.53
N ASN A 147 -7.47 27.67 7.56
CA ASN A 147 -8.18 28.96 7.56
C ASN A 147 -9.19 29.07 6.41
N LEU A 148 -9.94 27.99 6.17
CA LEU A 148 -10.93 27.88 5.10
C LEU A 148 -12.27 27.39 5.66
N THR A 149 -13.31 27.59 4.87
CA THR A 149 -14.65 27.02 5.08
C THR A 149 -15.01 26.09 3.94
N GLU A 150 -16.10 25.33 4.07
CA GLU A 150 -16.58 24.44 3.02
C GLU A 150 -16.92 25.18 1.70
N LYS A 151 -17.20 26.49 1.77
CA LYS A 151 -17.47 27.33 0.60
C LYS A 151 -16.25 27.55 -0.29
N ASP A 152 -15.06 27.41 0.29
CA ASP A 152 -13.79 27.64 -0.40
C ASP A 152 -13.30 26.36 -1.12
N LEU A 153 -13.95 25.22 -0.85
CA LEU A 153 -13.60 23.93 -1.46
C LEU A 153 -14.09 23.85 -2.91
N SER A 154 -13.26 23.25 -3.75
CA SER A 154 -13.58 22.88 -5.13
C SER A 154 -14.14 21.46 -5.24
N ALA A 155 -13.76 20.56 -4.33
CA ALA A 155 -14.20 19.16 -4.31
C ALA A 155 -14.01 18.52 -2.93
N VAL A 156 -14.68 17.38 -2.71
CA VAL A 156 -14.42 16.49 -1.58
C VAL A 156 -13.95 15.13 -2.08
N ALA A 157 -12.73 14.75 -1.74
CA ALA A 157 -12.17 13.43 -1.99
C ALA A 157 -12.37 12.51 -0.77
N VAL A 158 -12.73 11.25 -1.01
CA VAL A 158 -12.95 10.29 0.07
C VAL A 158 -12.52 8.89 -0.34
N THR A 159 -11.87 8.18 0.57
CA THR A 159 -11.48 6.79 0.34
C THR A 159 -12.72 5.89 0.26
N ILE A 160 -12.82 5.11 -0.83
CA ILE A 160 -13.93 4.18 -1.08
C ILE A 160 -13.52 2.70 -0.99
N GLY A 161 -12.23 2.42 -0.88
CA GLY A 161 -11.69 1.08 -0.68
C GLY A 161 -10.27 0.91 -1.23
N PRO A 162 -9.60 -0.21 -0.94
CA PRO A 162 -10.01 -1.25 0.00
C PRO A 162 -10.02 -0.75 1.46
N GLY A 163 -10.64 -1.51 2.36
CA GLY A 163 -10.73 -1.19 3.78
C GLY A 163 -11.91 -1.86 4.48
N LEU A 164 -12.08 -1.60 5.77
CA LEU A 164 -13.20 -2.07 6.57
C LEU A 164 -14.49 -1.39 6.10
N GLY A 165 -15.42 -2.17 5.54
CA GLY A 165 -16.63 -1.63 4.93
C GLY A 165 -17.52 -0.80 5.87
N LEU A 166 -17.53 -1.11 7.17
CA LEU A 166 -18.22 -0.30 8.18
C LEU A 166 -17.55 1.07 8.35
N CYS A 167 -16.23 1.12 8.41
CA CYS A 167 -15.46 2.36 8.56
C CYS A 167 -15.55 3.25 7.32
N LEU A 168 -15.36 2.68 6.11
CA LEU A 168 -15.46 3.40 4.83
C LEU A 168 -16.80 4.13 4.67
N ARG A 169 -17.90 3.52 5.14
CA ARG A 169 -19.24 4.14 5.09
C ARG A 169 -19.30 5.45 5.87
N VAL A 170 -18.58 5.56 6.99
CA VAL A 170 -18.56 6.78 7.80
C VAL A 170 -17.95 7.93 7.00
N GLY A 171 -16.78 7.71 6.39
CA GLY A 171 -16.13 8.69 5.52
C GLY A 171 -17.00 9.10 4.34
N VAL A 172 -17.57 8.13 3.61
CA VAL A 172 -18.43 8.40 2.45
C VAL A 172 -19.68 9.20 2.85
N GLN A 173 -20.27 8.92 4.01
CA GLN A 173 -21.42 9.70 4.51
C GLN A 173 -21.03 11.13 4.85
N LYS A 174 -19.89 11.35 5.51
CA LYS A 174 -19.41 12.72 5.80
C LYS A 174 -19.12 13.49 4.51
N ALA A 175 -18.43 12.86 3.55
CA ALA A 175 -18.11 13.46 2.26
C ALA A 175 -19.39 13.90 1.52
N ARG A 176 -20.43 13.06 1.50
CA ARG A 176 -21.73 13.40 0.92
C ARG A 176 -22.43 14.56 1.63
N ARG A 177 -22.34 14.66 2.96
CA ARG A 177 -22.92 15.78 3.71
C ARG A 177 -22.22 17.10 3.38
N VAL A 178 -20.90 17.11 3.43
CA VAL A 178 -20.09 18.31 3.09
C VAL A 178 -20.35 18.72 1.64
N ALA A 179 -20.20 17.79 0.70
CA ALA A 179 -20.38 18.10 -0.71
C ALA A 179 -21.82 18.49 -1.06
N GLY A 180 -22.82 17.80 -0.49
CA GLY A 180 -24.23 18.08 -0.74
C GLY A 180 -24.69 19.45 -0.24
N ALA A 181 -24.13 19.94 0.87
CA ALA A 181 -24.46 21.25 1.42
C ALA A 181 -24.01 22.42 0.52
N PHE A 182 -22.97 22.21 -0.28
CA PHE A 182 -22.34 23.25 -1.12
C PHE A 182 -22.33 22.91 -2.62
N ASN A 183 -23.06 21.86 -3.03
CA ASN A 183 -23.12 21.36 -4.40
C ASN A 183 -21.72 21.07 -5.00
N LEU A 184 -20.83 20.50 -4.19
CA LEU A 184 -19.46 20.15 -4.60
C LEU A 184 -19.41 18.77 -5.27
N PRO A 185 -18.48 18.55 -6.21
CA PRO A 185 -18.18 17.22 -6.71
C PRO A 185 -17.54 16.34 -5.61
N ILE A 186 -17.84 15.04 -5.67
CA ILE A 186 -17.20 14.03 -4.82
C ILE A 186 -16.29 13.15 -5.66
N VAL A 187 -15.05 12.97 -5.21
CA VAL A 187 -14.06 12.08 -5.83
C VAL A 187 -13.87 10.85 -4.94
N GLY A 188 -14.23 9.68 -5.46
CA GLY A 188 -13.92 8.41 -4.79
C GLY A 188 -12.47 8.02 -5.03
N VAL A 189 -11.72 7.78 -3.96
CA VAL A 189 -10.29 7.49 -4.00
C VAL A 189 -10.02 6.04 -3.62
N HIS A 190 -9.18 5.36 -4.41
CA HIS A 190 -8.69 4.03 -4.07
C HIS A 190 -7.50 4.14 -3.10
N HIS A 191 -7.60 3.50 -1.93
CA HIS A 191 -6.65 3.64 -0.83
C HIS A 191 -5.20 3.32 -1.24
N MET A 192 -4.99 2.21 -1.96
CA MET A 192 -3.63 1.82 -2.39
C MET A 192 -3.11 2.69 -3.54
N GLU A 193 -3.99 3.29 -4.33
CA GLU A 193 -3.57 4.24 -5.36
C GLU A 193 -3.13 5.55 -4.72
N ALA A 194 -3.86 6.02 -3.70
CA ALA A 194 -3.46 7.18 -2.90
C ALA A 194 -2.06 6.97 -2.30
N HIS A 195 -1.78 5.81 -1.70
CA HIS A 195 -0.44 5.48 -1.19
C HIS A 195 0.64 5.55 -2.27
N ALA A 196 0.39 5.02 -3.47
CA ALA A 196 1.36 5.10 -4.56
C ALA A 196 1.61 6.55 -5.03
N LEU A 197 0.56 7.36 -5.09
CA LEU A 197 0.63 8.75 -5.55
C LEU A 197 1.29 9.71 -4.54
N VAL A 198 1.42 9.33 -3.25
CA VAL A 198 2.22 10.10 -2.27
C VAL A 198 3.65 10.30 -2.77
N ALA A 199 4.23 9.33 -3.49
CA ALA A 199 5.56 9.47 -4.08
C ALA A 199 5.66 10.70 -5.00
N ARG A 200 4.59 11.02 -5.74
CA ARG A 200 4.52 12.19 -6.61
C ARG A 200 4.25 13.50 -5.87
N LEU A 201 3.73 13.43 -4.65
CA LEU A 201 3.58 14.60 -3.78
C LEU A 201 4.94 15.05 -3.24
N VAL A 202 5.82 14.09 -2.94
CA VAL A 202 7.18 14.33 -2.45
C VAL A 202 8.13 14.66 -3.61
N GLU A 203 8.07 13.88 -4.69
CA GLU A 203 8.89 14.03 -5.89
C GLU A 203 8.02 14.50 -7.06
N GLN A 204 7.82 15.80 -7.19
CA GLN A 204 6.91 16.39 -8.18
C GLN A 204 7.32 16.07 -9.64
N GLU A 205 8.61 15.86 -9.88
CA GLU A 205 9.16 15.47 -11.19
C GLU A 205 8.96 13.98 -11.52
N LEU A 206 8.46 13.17 -10.57
CA LEU A 206 8.18 11.76 -10.80
C LEU A 206 7.03 11.60 -11.81
N SER A 207 7.40 11.27 -13.04
CA SER A 207 6.47 11.01 -14.13
C SER A 207 6.02 9.56 -14.18
N PHE A 208 4.88 9.32 -14.80
CA PHE A 208 4.47 7.97 -15.15
C PHE A 208 5.28 7.45 -16.36
N PRO A 209 5.46 6.12 -16.49
CA PRO A 209 5.12 5.09 -15.50
C PRO A 209 6.16 5.04 -14.37
N PHE A 210 5.73 4.70 -13.16
CA PHE A 210 6.63 4.45 -12.04
C PHE A 210 6.22 3.20 -11.26
N MET A 211 7.18 2.61 -10.55
CA MET A 211 6.94 1.47 -9.67
C MET A 211 6.91 1.94 -8.21
N ALA A 212 5.98 1.42 -7.44
CA ALA A 212 5.89 1.65 -6.00
C ALA A 212 5.87 0.31 -5.26
N LEU A 213 6.62 0.26 -4.15
CA LEU A 213 6.58 -0.83 -3.18
C LEU A 213 5.79 -0.32 -1.96
N LEU A 214 4.56 -0.78 -1.84
CA LEU A 214 3.63 -0.39 -0.79
C LEU A 214 3.72 -1.39 0.36
N ILE A 215 4.38 -0.96 1.44
CA ILE A 215 4.60 -1.77 2.64
C ILE A 215 3.93 -1.10 3.84
N SER A 216 3.04 -1.82 4.50
CA SER A 216 2.39 -1.39 5.75
C SER A 216 2.21 -2.57 6.71
N GLY A 217 1.51 -2.34 7.83
CA GLY A 217 1.06 -3.39 8.74
C GLY A 217 0.32 -4.53 8.04
N GLY A 218 -0.53 -4.21 7.06
CA GLY A 218 -1.42 -5.17 6.39
C GLY A 218 -1.20 -5.32 4.89
N HIS A 219 -0.26 -4.59 4.28
CA HIS A 219 -0.02 -4.64 2.83
C HIS A 219 1.45 -4.84 2.51
N ASN A 220 1.70 -5.69 1.51
CA ASN A 220 2.97 -5.78 0.79
C ASN A 220 2.60 -5.92 -0.67
N ILE A 221 2.75 -4.85 -1.44
CA ILE A 221 2.31 -4.79 -2.83
C ILE A 221 3.39 -4.12 -3.67
N ILE A 222 3.80 -4.77 -4.76
CA ILE A 222 4.53 -4.10 -5.83
C ILE A 222 3.50 -3.69 -6.88
N VAL A 223 3.44 -2.40 -7.18
CA VAL A 223 2.54 -1.84 -8.19
C VAL A 223 3.31 -1.07 -9.24
N LEU A 224 2.95 -1.27 -10.50
CA LEU A 224 3.35 -0.44 -11.63
C LEU A 224 2.22 0.54 -11.93
N ALA A 225 2.41 1.80 -11.61
CA ALA A 225 1.48 2.87 -11.93
C ALA A 225 1.77 3.35 -13.36
N HIS A 226 0.84 3.08 -14.29
CA HIS A 226 0.96 3.45 -15.70
C HIS A 226 0.48 4.87 -15.97
N GLU A 227 -0.61 5.27 -15.32
CA GLU A 227 -1.19 6.61 -15.30
C GLU A 227 -2.23 6.69 -14.16
N LEU A 228 -2.87 7.84 -13.98
CA LEU A 228 -3.95 7.99 -12.99
C LEU A 228 -5.08 7.00 -13.30
N GLY A 229 -5.53 6.26 -12.29
CA GLY A 229 -6.54 5.22 -12.38
C GLY A 229 -6.06 3.92 -13.03
N GLN A 230 -4.79 3.82 -13.43
CA GLN A 230 -4.24 2.65 -14.11
C GLN A 230 -3.00 2.12 -13.41
N CYS A 231 -3.23 1.15 -12.53
CA CYS A 231 -2.21 0.49 -11.75
C CYS A 231 -2.24 -1.02 -11.99
N THR A 232 -1.08 -1.62 -12.27
CA THR A 232 -0.91 -3.06 -12.38
C THR A 232 -0.22 -3.57 -11.12
N GLN A 233 -0.89 -4.43 -10.35
CA GLN A 233 -0.24 -5.17 -9.27
C GLN A 233 0.69 -6.22 -9.87
N LEU A 234 1.99 -6.08 -9.65
CA LEU A 234 3.00 -7.03 -10.11
C LEU A 234 3.17 -8.19 -9.13
N GLY A 235 2.98 -7.93 -7.83
CA GLY A 235 3.09 -8.96 -6.80
C GLY A 235 2.55 -8.50 -5.46
N THR A 236 2.24 -9.47 -4.60
CA THR A 236 1.79 -9.22 -3.24
C THR A 236 2.26 -10.33 -2.29
N THR A 237 1.98 -10.21 -1.00
CA THR A 237 2.20 -11.33 -0.09
C THR A 237 1.19 -12.45 -0.35
N VAL A 238 1.64 -13.69 -0.37
CA VAL A 238 0.77 -14.88 -0.45
C VAL A 238 0.29 -15.34 0.93
N ASP A 239 0.85 -14.79 2.00
CA ASP A 239 0.49 -15.10 3.39
C ASP A 239 0.39 -13.83 4.26
N ASP A 240 1.25 -13.67 5.26
CA ASP A 240 1.25 -12.54 6.18
C ASP A 240 1.83 -11.31 5.51
N ALA A 241 1.49 -10.11 6.00
CA ALA A 241 2.26 -8.92 5.67
C ALA A 241 3.56 -8.86 6.50
N ILE A 242 4.61 -8.23 5.98
CA ILE A 242 5.86 -7.99 6.72
C ILE A 242 5.62 -7.24 8.03
N GLY A 243 4.68 -6.28 8.05
CA GLY A 243 4.33 -5.57 9.27
C GLY A 243 3.77 -6.49 10.36
N GLU A 244 2.90 -7.44 9.99
CA GLU A 244 2.46 -8.49 10.91
C GLU A 244 3.63 -9.38 11.38
N ALA A 245 4.56 -9.72 10.48
CA ALA A 245 5.75 -10.47 10.86
C ALA A 245 6.59 -9.71 11.91
N PHE A 246 6.77 -8.40 11.73
CA PHE A 246 7.42 -7.53 12.74
C PHE A 246 6.66 -7.53 14.07
N ASP A 247 5.34 -7.36 14.05
CA ASP A 247 4.52 -7.34 15.28
C ASP A 247 4.58 -8.67 16.04
N LYS A 248 4.55 -9.80 15.32
CA LYS A 248 4.67 -11.13 15.92
C LYS A 248 6.06 -11.37 16.50
N THR A 249 7.10 -11.02 15.76
CA THR A 249 8.50 -11.10 16.23
C THR A 249 8.67 -10.26 17.49
N ALA A 250 8.20 -9.02 17.49
CA ALA A 250 8.29 -8.13 18.64
C ALA A 250 7.59 -8.71 19.88
N LYS A 251 6.40 -9.27 19.70
CA LYS A 251 5.65 -9.94 20.78
C LYS A 251 6.42 -11.14 21.35
N TRP A 252 7.00 -11.99 20.50
CA TRP A 252 7.75 -13.16 20.96
C TRP A 252 9.08 -12.82 21.61
N LEU A 253 9.70 -11.69 21.22
CA LEU A 253 10.89 -11.16 21.87
C LEU A 253 10.58 -10.40 23.18
N GLY A 254 9.33 -10.37 23.65
CA GLY A 254 8.95 -9.72 24.91
C GLY A 254 9.14 -8.19 24.88
N LEU A 255 8.97 -7.58 23.70
CA LEU A 255 9.12 -6.14 23.51
C LEU A 255 7.86 -5.36 23.90
N ASP A 256 8.06 -4.10 24.26
CA ASP A 256 6.96 -3.16 24.50
C ASP A 256 6.36 -2.70 23.16
N LEU A 257 5.11 -3.07 22.90
CA LEU A 257 4.42 -2.79 21.65
C LEU A 257 3.64 -1.46 21.65
N ARG A 258 3.81 -0.60 22.68
CA ARG A 258 3.17 0.73 22.70
C ARG A 258 3.48 1.59 21.48
N ARG A 259 4.61 1.37 20.80
CA ARG A 259 5.04 2.08 19.60
C ARG A 259 4.92 1.27 18.30
N SER A 260 4.20 0.14 18.30
CA SER A 260 4.19 -0.94 17.28
C SER A 260 5.45 -1.81 17.25
N GLY A 261 5.36 -3.01 16.66
CA GLY A 261 6.42 -4.00 16.70
C GLY A 261 7.61 -3.69 15.78
N GLY A 262 7.39 -3.05 14.63
CA GLY A 262 8.44 -2.67 13.70
C GLY A 262 9.55 -1.82 14.35
N PRO A 263 9.23 -0.62 14.88
CA PRO A 263 10.18 0.23 15.57
C PRO A 263 10.83 -0.44 16.80
N ALA A 264 10.07 -1.25 17.54
CA ALA A 264 10.61 -1.94 18.72
C ALA A 264 11.67 -2.99 18.35
N VAL A 265 11.45 -3.75 17.28
CA VAL A 265 12.41 -4.73 16.75
C VAL A 265 13.65 -4.02 16.21
N GLU A 266 13.46 -2.92 15.46
CA GLU A 266 14.57 -2.11 14.94
C GLU A 266 15.45 -1.55 16.07
N GLU A 267 14.85 -1.03 17.14
CA GLU A 267 15.59 -0.51 18.29
C GLU A 267 16.43 -1.60 18.96
N LEU A 268 15.86 -2.78 19.20
CA LEU A 268 16.59 -3.90 19.80
C LEU A 268 17.68 -4.44 18.86
N ALA A 269 17.44 -4.46 17.55
CA ALA A 269 18.37 -4.96 16.54
C ALA A 269 19.71 -4.19 16.52
N LEU A 270 19.72 -2.90 16.90
CA LEU A 270 20.95 -2.10 17.01
C LEU A 270 21.95 -2.68 18.02
N GLU A 271 21.48 -3.49 18.97
CA GLU A 271 22.30 -4.14 19.98
C GLU A 271 22.75 -5.55 19.58
N GLY A 272 22.32 -6.07 18.43
CA GLY A 272 22.52 -7.46 18.02
C GLY A 272 23.63 -7.67 16.99
N ASP A 273 24.09 -8.91 16.87
CA ASP A 273 24.85 -9.37 15.72
C ASP A 273 23.88 -9.96 14.66
N SER A 274 23.81 -9.31 13.50
CA SER A 274 22.93 -9.75 12.40
C SER A 274 23.32 -11.10 11.81
N LYS A 275 24.51 -11.63 12.08
CA LYS A 275 24.97 -12.94 11.59
C LYS A 275 24.73 -14.08 12.59
N SER A 276 24.18 -13.78 13.75
CA SER A 276 24.02 -14.72 14.86
C SER A 276 22.99 -15.82 14.57
N VAL A 277 21.99 -15.53 13.74
CA VAL A 277 21.00 -16.51 13.26
C VAL A 277 20.88 -16.42 11.75
N MET A 278 20.93 -17.56 11.07
CA MET A 278 20.73 -17.61 9.62
C MET A 278 19.28 -17.91 9.31
N PHE A 279 18.55 -16.90 8.83
CA PHE A 279 17.20 -17.06 8.30
C PHE A 279 17.22 -17.20 6.78
N ASN A 280 16.44 -18.16 6.26
CA ASN A 280 16.14 -18.29 4.84
C ASN A 280 15.08 -17.27 4.45
N VAL A 281 15.32 -16.54 3.36
CA VAL A 281 14.33 -15.63 2.78
C VAL A 281 13.33 -16.45 1.94
N PRO A 282 12.05 -16.54 2.33
CA PRO A 282 11.05 -17.26 1.55
C PRO A 282 10.93 -16.67 0.14
N MET A 283 10.55 -17.51 -0.83
CA MET A 283 10.30 -17.12 -2.22
C MET A 283 11.50 -16.54 -3.00
N LYS A 284 12.72 -16.48 -2.44
CA LYS A 284 13.93 -15.95 -3.10
C LYS A 284 14.21 -16.54 -4.49
N ASN A 285 13.85 -17.81 -4.72
CA ASN A 285 14.05 -18.52 -5.98
C ASN A 285 12.80 -18.61 -6.87
N HIS A 286 11.71 -17.92 -6.51
CA HIS A 286 10.49 -17.89 -7.31
C HIS A 286 10.63 -16.89 -8.47
N LYS A 287 9.91 -17.15 -9.57
CA LYS A 287 9.96 -16.33 -10.81
C LYS A 287 8.80 -15.32 -10.91
N ASP A 288 8.15 -15.02 -9.79
CA ASP A 288 7.12 -13.99 -9.67
C ASP A 288 7.58 -12.90 -8.69
N CYS A 289 6.78 -11.84 -8.55
CA CYS A 289 7.08 -10.72 -7.64
C CYS A 289 6.38 -10.89 -6.27
N ASN A 290 5.97 -12.11 -5.92
CA ASN A 290 5.24 -12.37 -4.71
C ASN A 290 6.17 -12.52 -3.49
N PHE A 291 5.62 -12.23 -2.32
CA PHE A 291 6.34 -12.31 -1.04
C PHE A 291 5.71 -13.38 -0.13
N SER A 292 6.50 -13.90 0.82
CA SER A 292 6.02 -14.76 1.90
C SER A 292 6.82 -14.44 3.17
N TYR A 293 6.12 -14.28 4.28
CA TYR A 293 6.69 -13.96 5.57
C TYR A 293 6.30 -14.96 6.67
N ALA A 294 5.31 -15.83 6.44
CA ALA A 294 4.94 -16.89 7.40
C ALA A 294 6.10 -17.88 7.67
N GLY A 295 6.87 -18.21 6.62
CA GLY A 295 8.07 -19.04 6.74
C GLY A 295 9.17 -18.36 7.57
N LEU A 296 9.37 -17.06 7.38
CA LEU A 296 10.33 -16.27 8.17
C LEU A 296 9.92 -16.21 9.64
N LYS A 297 8.63 -15.96 9.92
CA LYS A 297 8.04 -15.97 11.26
C LYS A 297 8.26 -17.33 11.97
N THR A 298 8.10 -18.43 11.25
CA THR A 298 8.35 -19.77 11.80
C THR A 298 9.81 -19.96 12.18
N GLN A 299 10.75 -19.49 11.35
CA GLN A 299 12.18 -19.58 11.67
C GLN A 299 12.56 -18.72 12.89
N VAL A 300 11.99 -17.52 13.02
CA VAL A 300 12.16 -16.68 14.23
C VAL A 300 11.68 -17.42 15.47
N ARG A 301 10.49 -18.02 15.43
CA ARG A 301 9.96 -18.80 16.56
C ARG A 301 10.89 -19.94 16.95
N LEU A 302 11.41 -20.69 15.99
CA LEU A 302 12.37 -21.77 16.24
C LEU A 302 13.68 -21.26 16.84
N ALA A 303 14.17 -20.09 16.42
CA ALA A 303 15.37 -19.48 17.00
C ALA A 303 15.15 -19.04 18.46
N ILE A 304 13.96 -18.53 18.79
CA ILE A 304 13.55 -18.17 20.16
C ILE A 304 13.48 -19.43 21.04
N GLU A 305 12.85 -20.50 20.54
CA GLU A 305 12.76 -21.79 21.24
C GLU A 305 14.15 -22.41 21.46
N ALA A 306 15.04 -22.37 20.47
CA ALA A 306 16.40 -22.92 20.56
C ALA A 306 17.30 -22.15 21.56
N ARG A 307 16.99 -20.89 21.86
CA ARG A 307 17.68 -20.07 22.86
C ARG A 307 16.97 -20.04 24.22
N GLU A 308 15.92 -20.85 24.38
CA GLU A 308 15.11 -20.96 25.60
C GLU A 308 14.56 -19.61 26.10
N ILE A 309 14.24 -18.71 25.16
CA ILE A 309 13.76 -17.36 25.47
C ILE A 309 12.28 -17.43 25.89
N ASP A 310 11.98 -17.03 27.13
CA ASP A 310 10.59 -16.90 27.60
C ASP A 310 9.98 -15.57 27.11
N ALA A 311 9.01 -15.66 26.20
CA ALA A 311 8.25 -14.53 25.68
C ALA A 311 7.41 -13.81 26.75
N LYS A 312 7.10 -14.46 27.88
CA LYS A 312 6.40 -13.82 29.01
C LYS A 312 7.31 -12.92 29.84
N CYS A 313 8.61 -13.13 29.76
CA CYS A 313 9.59 -12.26 30.39
C CYS A 313 9.80 -11.02 29.50
N PRO A 314 9.48 -9.80 29.99
CA PRO A 314 9.75 -8.58 29.26
C PRO A 314 11.26 -8.39 29.06
N VAL A 315 11.67 -7.85 27.90
CA VAL A 315 13.08 -7.60 27.60
C VAL A 315 13.76 -6.66 28.61
N SER A 316 12.99 -5.83 29.32
CA SER A 316 13.48 -4.93 30.36
C SER A 316 13.85 -5.65 31.67
N SER A 317 13.36 -6.87 31.86
CA SER A 317 13.67 -7.73 33.01
C SER A 317 14.60 -8.90 32.65
N ALA A 318 15.03 -8.97 31.39
CA ALA A 318 15.93 -9.99 30.87
C ALA A 318 17.35 -9.88 31.48
N THR A 319 18.03 -11.02 31.59
CA THR A 319 19.48 -11.02 31.88
C THR A 319 20.24 -10.40 30.70
N LYS A 320 21.51 -10.01 30.91
CA LYS A 320 22.34 -9.47 29.82
C LYS A 320 22.47 -10.45 28.65
N GLU A 321 22.60 -11.74 28.95
CA GLU A 321 22.71 -12.81 27.96
C GLU A 321 21.38 -13.01 27.21
N ASP A 322 20.26 -13.08 27.91
CA ASP A 322 18.93 -13.21 27.29
C ASP A 322 18.60 -11.99 26.40
N ARG A 323 18.91 -10.77 26.87
CA ARG A 323 18.76 -9.55 26.07
C ARG A 323 19.60 -9.60 24.81
N ARG A 324 20.87 -10.03 24.91
CA ARG A 324 21.74 -10.17 23.73
C ARG A 324 21.21 -11.21 22.76
N ASN A 325 20.71 -12.34 23.27
CA ASN A 325 20.10 -13.39 22.45
C ASN A 325 18.88 -12.89 21.68
N ARG A 326 18.02 -12.09 22.32
CA ARG A 326 16.87 -11.44 21.68
C ARG A 326 17.31 -10.43 20.62
N ALA A 327 18.33 -9.62 20.92
CA ALA A 327 18.86 -8.59 20.00
C ALA A 327 19.48 -9.20 18.74
N ASP A 328 20.25 -10.27 18.90
CA ASP A 328 20.80 -11.04 17.79
C ASP A 328 19.71 -11.61 16.87
N ILE A 329 18.62 -12.13 17.43
CA ILE A 329 17.47 -12.60 16.63
C ILE A 329 16.81 -11.42 15.90
N ALA A 330 16.61 -10.28 16.57
CA ALA A 330 16.04 -9.08 15.97
C ALA A 330 16.89 -8.56 14.80
N ALA A 331 18.21 -8.47 14.99
CA ALA A 331 19.15 -8.04 13.96
C ALA A 331 19.18 -9.02 12.77
N SER A 332 19.20 -10.32 13.06
CA SER A 332 19.20 -11.37 12.03
C SER A 332 17.90 -11.37 11.22
N PHE A 333 16.76 -11.05 11.84
CA PHE A 333 15.45 -10.99 11.18
C PHE A 333 15.34 -9.88 10.12
N GLN A 334 16.07 -8.78 10.30
CA GLN A 334 16.00 -7.61 9.41
C GLN A 334 16.94 -7.69 8.19
N VAL A 335 17.83 -8.69 8.12
CA VAL A 335 18.88 -8.77 7.10
C VAL A 335 18.78 -10.05 6.29
N ASP A 336 18.94 -9.95 4.97
CA ASP A 336 19.23 -11.12 4.13
C ASP A 336 20.72 -11.45 4.19
N ASN A 337 21.09 -12.35 5.09
CA ASN A 337 22.47 -12.84 5.22
C ASN A 337 22.88 -13.85 4.12
N GLN A 338 21.97 -14.20 3.20
CA GLN A 338 22.22 -15.22 2.17
C GLN A 338 22.67 -14.63 0.83
N SER A 339 23.14 -13.38 0.82
CA SER A 339 23.64 -12.70 -0.39
C SER A 339 25.19 -12.72 -0.49
N GLN A 340 25.84 -13.76 0.05
CA GLN A 340 27.27 -14.02 -0.15
C GLN A 340 27.54 -14.92 -1.34
#